data_AF-X5ZAI1-F1
#
_entry.id   AF-X5ZAI1-F1
#
_cell.length_a   1.000
_cell.length_b   1.000
_cell.length_c   1.000
_cell.angle_alpha   90.00
_cell.angle_beta   90.00
_cell.angle_gamma   90.00
#
_symmetry.space_group_name_H-M   'P 1'
#
loop_
_entity.id
_entity.type
_entity.pdbx_description
1 polymer ?
#
loop_
_entity_poly.entity_id
_entity_poly.type
_entity_poly.pdbx_seq_one_letter_code
_entity_poly.pdbx_strand_id
1 'polypeptide(L)'
;MAWIIGTALFAATSTAYARPDTRSMTCEETQRLIQSHHSAVLTTGRNTYDRYVRQYGNECDWPEVPVAASVPTRDGQCRVYWCRQPVFDFLN
;
A
#
# COMPACT_ATOMS: atom_id res chain seq x y z
N MET A 1 -14.12 41.53 35.67
CA MET A 1 -13.31 40.47 35.04
C MET A 1 -14.07 39.95 33.81
N ALA A 2 -13.70 40.38 32.60
CA ALA A 2 -14.33 39.91 31.37
C ALA A 2 -13.44 38.82 30.73
N TRP A 3 -13.98 37.61 30.58
CA TRP A 3 -13.28 36.48 29.95
C TRP A 3 -13.72 36.41 28.48
N ILE A 4 -12.81 36.76 27.57
CA ILE A 4 -13.02 36.57 26.13
C ILE A 4 -12.61 35.12 25.82
N ILE A 5 -13.59 34.26 25.55
CA ILE A 5 -13.33 32.89 25.09
C ILE A 5 -13.04 32.96 23.60
N GLY A 6 -11.77 32.91 23.22
CA GLY A 6 -11.34 32.84 21.83
C GLY A 6 -11.47 31.40 21.31
N THR A 7 -12.41 31.14 20.42
CA THR A 7 -12.51 29.87 19.69
C THR A 7 -11.41 29.81 18.61
N ALA A 8 -10.36 29.04 18.88
CA ALA A 8 -9.34 28.70 17.89
C ALA A 8 -9.90 27.65 16.92
N LEU A 9 -10.14 28.03 15.67
CA LEU A 9 -10.44 27.11 14.59
C LEU A 9 -9.14 26.40 14.17
N PHE A 10 -8.94 25.17 14.65
CA PHE A 10 -7.87 24.30 14.14
C PHE A 10 -8.24 23.84 12.73
N ALA A 11 -7.61 24.44 11.72
CA ALA A 11 -7.65 23.93 10.36
C ALA A 11 -6.84 22.63 10.28
N ALA A 12 -7.52 21.48 10.27
CA ALA A 12 -6.88 20.20 9.98
C ALA A 12 -6.49 20.17 8.50
N THR A 13 -5.21 20.37 8.19
CA THR A 13 -4.68 20.11 6.84
C THR A 13 -4.72 18.60 6.59
N SER A 14 -5.74 18.13 5.88
CA SER A 14 -5.73 16.77 5.35
C SER A 14 -4.60 16.67 4.31
N THR A 15 -3.49 16.06 4.69
CA THR A 15 -2.54 15.56 3.70
C THR A 15 -3.27 14.46 2.92
N ALA A 16 -3.67 14.77 1.69
CA ALA A 16 -4.09 13.73 0.76
C ALA A 16 -2.97 12.68 0.76
N TYR A 17 -3.27 11.47 1.22
CA TYR A 17 -2.26 10.44 1.48
C TYR A 17 -1.47 10.22 0.19
N ALA A 18 -0.26 10.79 0.15
CA ALA A 18 0.62 10.71 -1.00
C ALA A 18 0.94 9.25 -1.16
N ARG A 19 0.31 8.63 -2.15
CA ARG A 19 0.50 7.23 -2.47
C ARG A 19 2.00 6.99 -2.68
N PRO A 20 2.67 6.24 -1.78
CA PRO A 20 4.12 6.10 -1.87
C PRO A 20 4.48 5.41 -3.17
N ASP A 21 5.45 5.98 -3.88
CA ASP A 21 5.96 5.41 -5.12
C ASP A 21 7.12 4.46 -4.79
N THR A 22 6.99 3.19 -5.16
CA THR A 22 8.00 2.15 -4.85
C THR A 22 9.35 2.49 -5.46
N ARG A 23 9.39 3.24 -6.57
CA ARG A 23 10.63 3.64 -7.26
C ARG A 23 11.40 4.72 -6.50
N SER A 24 10.75 5.39 -5.54
CA SER A 24 11.40 6.33 -4.61
C SER A 24 11.86 5.67 -3.30
N MET A 25 11.43 4.44 -3.05
CA MET A 25 11.73 3.66 -1.83
C MET A 25 12.66 2.49 -2.14
N THR A 26 13.33 1.99 -1.11
CA THR A 26 14.05 0.72 -1.19
C THR A 26 13.12 -0.49 -1.09
N CYS A 27 13.61 -1.66 -1.50
CA CYS A 27 12.85 -2.89 -1.29
C CYS A 27 12.56 -3.13 0.20
N GLU A 28 13.53 -2.88 1.08
CA GLU A 28 13.34 -3.02 2.53
C GLU A 28 12.30 -2.04 3.08
N GLU A 29 12.34 -0.77 2.68
CA GLU A 29 11.34 0.23 3.06
C GLU A 29 9.94 -0.15 2.55
N THR A 30 9.85 -0.63 1.31
CA THR A 30 8.58 -1.09 0.71
C THR A 30 8.01 -2.28 1.48
N GLN A 31 8.84 -3.27 1.82
CA GLN A 31 8.42 -4.42 2.64
C GLN A 31 7.98 -3.98 4.03
N ARG A 32 8.77 -3.14 4.70
CA ARG A 32 8.42 -2.65 6.04
C ARG A 32 7.09 -1.91 6.05
N LEU A 33 6.83 -1.08 5.02
CA LEU A 33 5.58 -0.36 4.88
C LEU A 33 4.38 -1.32 4.72
N ILE A 34 4.50 -2.33 3.86
CA ILE A 34 3.44 -3.34 3.67
C ILE A 34 3.24 -4.14 4.96
N GLN A 35 4.32 -4.51 5.65
CA GLN A 35 4.26 -5.26 6.90
C GLN A 35 3.64 -4.45 8.04
N SER A 36 3.91 -3.14 8.13
CA SER A 36 3.35 -2.28 9.19
C SER A 36 1.86 -1.99 8.99
N HIS A 37 1.43 -1.82 7.74
CA HIS A 37 0.03 -1.50 7.41
C HIS A 37 -0.81 -2.74 7.06
N HIS A 38 -0.18 -3.91 6.96
CA HIS A 38 -0.71 -5.18 6.43
C HIS A 38 -1.10 -5.14 4.94
N SER A 39 -1.59 -3.99 4.47
CA SER A 39 -1.85 -3.68 3.07
C SER A 39 -1.50 -2.22 2.76
N ALA A 40 -0.98 -1.95 1.57
CA ALA A 40 -0.65 -0.61 1.12
C ALA A 40 -0.90 -0.46 -0.37
N VAL A 41 -1.49 0.67 -0.74
CA VAL A 41 -1.74 1.06 -2.13
C VAL A 41 -0.50 1.83 -2.60
N LEU A 42 0.31 1.24 -3.49
CA LEU A 42 1.62 1.77 -3.89
C LEU A 42 1.69 2.05 -5.39
N THR A 43 2.34 3.14 -5.77
CA THR A 43 2.58 3.47 -7.18
C THR A 43 3.82 2.72 -7.65
N THR A 44 3.74 2.03 -8.79
CA THR A 44 4.83 1.22 -9.35
C THR A 44 5.27 1.67 -10.74
N GLY A 45 4.58 2.66 -11.32
CA GLY A 45 4.90 3.24 -12.61
C GLY A 45 4.25 4.62 -12.77
N ARG A 46 4.39 5.24 -13.95
CA ARG A 46 3.98 6.64 -14.14
C ARG A 46 2.51 6.90 -13.78
N ASN A 47 1.64 5.93 -14.05
CA ASN A 47 0.22 5.96 -13.71
C ASN A 47 -0.29 4.58 -13.22
N THR A 48 0.62 3.64 -12.94
CA THR A 48 0.27 2.26 -12.56
C THR A 48 0.48 2.03 -11.09
N TYR A 49 -0.45 1.28 -10.53
CA TYR A 49 -0.78 1.42 -9.15
C TYR A 49 -1.53 0.15 -8.74
N ASP A 50 -1.09 -0.51 -7.68
CA ASP A 50 -1.77 -1.70 -7.15
C ASP A 50 -1.81 -1.68 -5.62
N ARG A 51 -2.69 -2.52 -5.05
CA ARG A 51 -2.74 -2.80 -3.62
C ARG A 51 -1.86 -4.01 -3.33
N TYR A 52 -0.82 -3.80 -2.54
CA TYR A 52 0.05 -4.86 -2.07
C TYR A 52 -0.32 -5.25 -0.64
N VAL A 53 -0.19 -6.53 -0.33
CA VAL A 53 -0.51 -7.13 0.95
C VAL A 53 0.71 -7.89 1.46
N ARG A 54 0.73 -8.16 2.77
CA ARG A 54 1.70 -9.10 3.34
C ARG A 54 1.47 -10.51 2.81
N GLN A 55 2.51 -11.33 2.81
CA GLN A 55 2.46 -12.72 2.32
C GLN A 55 1.49 -13.59 3.13
N TYR A 56 1.44 -13.38 4.45
CA TYR A 56 0.63 -14.17 5.37
C TYR A 56 -0.34 -13.24 6.10
N GLY A 57 -1.63 -13.42 5.85
CA GLY A 57 -2.69 -12.63 6.46
C GLY A 57 -4.03 -12.85 5.77
N ASN A 58 -5.02 -12.03 6.15
CA ASN A 58 -6.40 -12.13 5.66
C ASN A 58 -6.79 -10.85 4.88
N GLU A 59 -5.82 -10.20 4.24
CA GLU A 59 -6.05 -8.97 3.47
C GLU A 59 -6.54 -9.23 2.04
N CYS A 60 -6.54 -10.50 1.62
CA CYS A 60 -7.19 -10.96 0.40
C CYS A 60 -8.56 -11.53 0.74
N ASP A 61 -9.57 -11.09 -0.01
CA ASP A 61 -10.94 -11.55 0.14
C ASP A 61 -11.10 -12.91 -0.55
N TRP A 62 -11.81 -13.86 0.05
CA TRP A 62 -12.06 -15.15 -0.61
C TRP A 62 -12.85 -14.92 -1.92
N PRO A 63 -12.46 -15.49 -3.07
CA PRO A 63 -11.51 -16.59 -3.27
C PRO A 63 -10.07 -16.16 -3.63
N GLU A 64 -9.70 -14.90 -3.49
CA GLU A 64 -8.37 -14.39 -3.81
C GLU A 64 -7.28 -14.95 -2.90
N VAL A 65 -6.08 -15.12 -3.46
CA VAL A 65 -4.89 -15.56 -2.74
C VAL A 65 -3.75 -14.55 -2.94
N PRO A 66 -2.83 -14.43 -1.97
CA PRO A 66 -1.63 -13.62 -2.14
C PRO A 66 -0.70 -14.23 -3.21
N VAL A 67 -0.49 -13.50 -4.31
CA VAL A 67 0.40 -13.92 -5.40
C VAL A 67 1.65 -13.04 -5.40
N ALA A 68 2.83 -13.65 -5.56
CA ALA A 68 4.07 -12.89 -5.65
C ALA A 68 4.13 -12.07 -6.95
N ALA A 69 4.54 -10.82 -6.84
CA ALA A 69 4.81 -9.91 -7.95
C ALA A 69 6.16 -9.22 -7.74
N SER A 70 6.82 -8.84 -8.84
CA SER A 70 8.03 -8.03 -8.78
C SER A 70 7.71 -6.60 -9.15
N VAL A 71 8.07 -5.66 -8.30
CA VAL A 71 7.87 -4.22 -8.52
C VAL A 71 9.22 -3.49 -8.59
N PRO A 72 9.33 -2.44 -9.41
CA PRO A 72 10.54 -1.63 -9.44
C PRO A 72 10.67 -0.80 -8.16
N THR A 73 11.82 -0.90 -7.52
CA THR A 73 12.26 -0.08 -6.38
C THR A 73 13.55 0.68 -6.74
N ARG A 74 13.98 1.58 -5.85
CA ARG A 74 15.20 2.38 -6.05
C ARG A 74 16.46 1.51 -6.22
N ASP A 75 16.54 0.40 -5.51
CA ASP A 75 17.68 -0.55 -5.49
C ASP A 75 17.53 -1.74 -6.46
N GLY A 76 16.40 -1.88 -7.15
CA GLY A 76 16.21 -2.97 -8.10
C GLY A 76 14.77 -3.44 -8.22
N GLN A 77 14.58 -4.76 -8.23
CA GLN A 77 13.26 -5.39 -8.24
C GLN A 77 12.96 -5.94 -6.86
N CYS A 78 11.79 -5.63 -6.33
CA CYS A 78 11.35 -6.10 -5.02
C CYS A 78 10.19 -7.09 -5.16
N ARG A 79 10.28 -8.21 -4.43
CA ARG A 79 9.20 -9.21 -4.38
C ARG A 79 8.14 -8.76 -3.38
N VAL A 80 6.95 -8.41 -3.87
CA VAL A 80 5.77 -8.05 -3.08
C VAL A 80 4.64 -9.04 -3.35
N TYR A 81 3.53 -8.93 -2.62
CA TYR A 81 2.36 -9.77 -2.84
C TYR A 81 1.15 -8.90 -3.12
N TRP A 82 0.30 -9.32 -4.04
CA TRP A 82 -1.01 -8.72 -4.32
C TRP A 82 -2.09 -9.79 -4.26
N CYS A 83 -3.32 -9.39 -4.04
CA CYS A 83 -4.45 -10.31 -4.11
C CYS A 83 -4.80 -10.53 -5.58
N ARG A 84 -4.92 -11.80 -5.95
CA ARG A 84 -5.44 -12.20 -7.25
C ARG A 84 -6.32 -13.42 -7.05
N GLN A 85 -7.44 -13.47 -7.77
CA GLN A 85 -8.19 -14.72 -7.88
C GLN A 85 -7.27 -15.81 -8.45
N PRO A 86 -7.19 -16.99 -7.82
CA PRO A 86 -6.49 -18.11 -8.42
C PRO A 86 -7.18 -18.40 -9.75
N VAL A 87 -6.43 -18.29 -10.84
CA VAL A 87 -6.87 -18.83 -12.12
C VAL A 87 -6.89 -20.33 -11.93
N PHE A 88 -8.08 -20.82 -11.62
CA PHE A 88 -8.42 -22.22 -11.61
C PHE A 88 -8.43 -22.71 -13.06
N ASP A 89 -7.24 -22.88 -13.66
CA ASP A 89 -7.06 -23.65 -14.89
C ASP A 89 -7.25 -25.15 -14.57
N PHE A 90 -8.46 -25.51 -14.12
CA PHE A 90 -8.89 -26.90 -14.03
C PHE A 90 -9.62 -27.25 -15.33
N LEU A 91 -8.87 -27.66 -16.36
CA LEU A 91 -9.30 -28.34 -17.61
C LEU A 91 -8.87 -27.59 -18.87
N ASN A 92 -7.71 -27.99 -19.39
CA ASN A 92 -7.66 -28.43 -20.79
C ASN A 92 -6.95 -29.79 -20.83
#